data_AF-A0A098AZ56-F1
#
_entry.id   AF-A0A098AZ56-F1
#
_cell.length_a   1.000
_cell.length_b   1.000
_cell.length_c   1.000
_cell.angle_alpha   90.00
_cell.angle_beta   90.00
_cell.angle_gamma   90.00
#
_symmetry.space_group_name_H-M   'P 1'
#
loop_
_entity.id
_entity.type
_entity.pdbx_description
1 polymer ?
#
loop_
_entity_poly.entity_id
_entity_poly.type
_entity_poly.pdbx_seq_one_letter_code
_entity_poly.pdbx_strand_id
1 'polypeptide(L)'
;MYLYEYEAKEVFSKYGIPLGQNGIATNPAEAGMICAGIGKPVVVKAQVMAGGRGKAGLILPAADPEAAAKAAAQILGKEHHGEQVKKLLIEEQIEIAREVYASITMDFTEGKPVMMVSAQGGMEIESLAAANPELLIKEHIDPWREVFGYRLRDLWRRAGFRGGQVVELENILGRLVRVFLETDALTAEINPLVMTREGKIIAADAKLILDDEASFRSEIIRNASRPEINPLEKRAGDLNVTYVSIEEGGDIGIIAGGAGLSMATMDAVYSIGAKPAAFIDLGGGISRERMKESLLLMTETPNLRGIMINVFGGINNCLTMAAGLADFLDEKPTDIKIVVKMRGHEQEEGWRILERYGIPTVKFETTDVAIRLLMQVLAKEVTAGGTHHQ
;
A
#
# COMPACT_ATOMS: atom_id res chain seq x y z
N MET A 1 4.82 -5.43 1.79
CA MET A 1 4.39 -4.77 3.06
C MET A 1 5.27 -3.58 3.47
N TYR A 2 4.69 -2.46 3.89
CA TYR A 2 5.40 -1.30 4.46
C TYR A 2 5.62 -1.45 5.96
N LEU A 3 6.76 -0.98 6.47
CA LEU A 3 6.98 -0.77 7.90
C LEU A 3 6.75 0.70 8.28
N TYR A 4 6.30 0.94 9.52
CA TYR A 4 6.36 2.29 10.09
C TYR A 4 7.83 2.76 10.23
N GLU A 5 8.06 4.07 10.21
CA GLU A 5 9.43 4.64 10.33
C GLU A 5 10.15 4.11 11.56
N TYR A 6 9.47 3.98 12.71
CA TYR A 6 10.11 3.45 13.92
C TYR A 6 10.56 1.99 13.78
N GLU A 7 9.78 1.15 13.11
CA GLU A 7 10.13 -0.26 12.88
C GLU A 7 11.27 -0.38 11.87
N ALA A 8 11.24 0.43 10.81
CA ALA A 8 12.34 0.53 9.86
C ALA A 8 13.64 0.99 10.56
N LYS A 9 13.56 1.95 11.48
CA LYS A 9 14.68 2.41 12.30
C LYS A 9 15.19 1.33 13.25
N GLU A 10 14.32 0.57 13.90
CA GLU A 10 14.73 -0.57 14.73
C GLU A 10 15.51 -1.61 13.91
N VAL A 11 15.06 -1.91 12.68
CA VAL A 11 15.80 -2.77 11.76
C VAL A 11 17.14 -2.14 11.41
N PHE A 12 17.17 -0.89 10.94
CA PHE A 12 18.39 -0.19 10.53
C PHE A 12 19.43 -0.14 11.67
N SER A 13 18.99 0.10 12.91
CA SER A 13 19.85 0.09 14.09
C SER A 13 20.50 -1.27 14.34
N LYS A 14 19.80 -2.39 14.13
CA LYS A 14 20.35 -3.75 14.28
C LYS A 14 21.48 -4.03 13.28
N TYR A 15 21.44 -3.37 12.11
CA TYR A 15 22.49 -3.41 11.10
C TYR A 15 23.59 -2.35 11.31
N GLY A 16 23.50 -1.59 12.40
CA GLY A 16 24.47 -0.56 12.78
C GLY A 16 24.37 0.72 11.95
N ILE A 17 23.25 0.99 11.28
CA ILE A 17 23.03 2.31 10.66
C ILE A 17 22.82 3.32 11.79
N PRO A 18 23.60 4.42 11.87
CA PRO A 18 23.48 5.40 12.94
C PRO A 18 22.16 6.16 12.85
N LEU A 19 21.51 6.32 14.00
CA LEU A 19 20.23 7.01 14.17
C LEU A 19 20.36 8.05 15.29
N GLY A 20 19.45 9.04 15.28
CA GLY A 20 19.26 9.90 16.44
C GLY A 20 18.68 9.11 17.61
N GLN A 21 18.92 9.58 18.84
CA GLN A 21 18.21 8.99 19.99
C GLN A 21 16.71 9.16 19.80
N ASN A 22 15.94 8.10 20.04
CA ASN A 22 14.52 8.13 19.78
C ASN A 22 13.72 7.23 20.74
N GLY A 23 12.41 7.42 20.76
CA GLY A 23 11.46 6.57 21.48
C GLY A 23 10.03 6.74 20.95
N ILE A 24 9.16 5.79 21.32
CA ILE A 24 7.76 5.79 20.90
C ILE A 24 6.85 6.28 22.02
N ALA A 25 5.99 7.24 21.68
CA ALA A 25 4.95 7.75 22.55
C ALA A 25 3.56 7.42 22.00
N THR A 26 2.66 7.02 22.89
CA THR A 26 1.23 6.80 22.62
C THR A 26 0.34 7.89 23.22
N ASN A 27 0.92 8.74 24.07
CA ASN A 27 0.24 9.86 24.71
C ASN A 27 1.20 11.05 24.92
N PRO A 28 0.66 12.26 25.18
CA PRO A 28 1.47 13.45 25.41
C PRO A 28 2.49 13.35 26.55
N ALA A 29 2.15 12.64 27.64
CA ALA A 29 3.04 12.53 28.79
C ALA A 29 4.29 11.69 28.46
N GLU A 30 4.11 10.59 27.74
CA GLU A 30 5.23 9.78 27.21
C GLU A 30 6.14 10.59 26.31
N ALA A 31 5.58 11.44 25.44
CA ALA A 31 6.39 12.29 24.57
C ALA A 31 7.30 13.25 25.35
N GLY A 32 6.76 13.86 26.41
CA GLY A 32 7.54 14.70 27.31
C GLY A 32 8.64 13.92 28.06
N MET A 33 8.32 12.73 28.56
CA MET A 33 9.31 11.87 29.24
C MET A 33 10.46 11.44 28.32
N ILE A 34 10.17 11.07 27.07
CA ILE A 34 11.19 10.69 26.09
C ILE A 34 12.09 11.88 25.76
N CYS A 35 11.51 13.07 25.52
CA CYS A 35 12.28 14.29 25.30
C CYS A 35 13.20 14.61 26.49
N ALA A 36 12.70 14.46 27.72
CA ALA A 36 13.52 14.65 28.93
C ALA A 36 14.67 13.64 29.02
N GLY A 37 14.42 12.38 28.65
CA GLY A 37 15.46 11.33 28.61
C GLY A 37 16.53 11.57 27.55
N ILE A 38 16.16 12.12 26.39
CA ILE A 38 17.10 12.52 25.33
C ILE A 38 17.92 13.74 25.76
N GLY A 39 17.32 14.67 26.51
CA GLY A 39 17.99 15.85 27.06
C GLY A 39 18.39 16.91 26.02
N LYS A 40 17.75 16.88 24.84
CA LYS A 40 17.96 17.81 23.72
C LYS A 40 16.61 18.15 23.07
N PRO A 41 16.52 19.21 22.23
CA PRO A 41 15.39 19.41 21.35
C PRO A 41 15.08 18.15 20.52
N VAL A 42 13.81 17.90 20.28
CA VAL A 42 13.31 16.72 19.58
C VAL A 42 12.38 17.11 18.43
N VAL A 43 12.12 16.15 17.55
CA VAL A 43 11.08 16.21 16.52
C VAL A 43 10.04 15.15 16.85
N VAL A 44 8.77 15.55 16.88
CA VAL A 44 7.61 14.69 17.09
C VAL A 44 7.03 14.31 15.73
N LYS A 45 7.10 13.04 15.35
CA LYS A 45 6.70 12.53 14.03
C LYS A 45 5.54 11.54 14.13
N ALA A 46 4.44 11.79 13.43
CA ALA A 46 3.36 10.83 13.29
C ALA A 46 3.83 9.52 12.65
N GLN A 47 3.36 8.39 13.20
CA GLN A 47 3.55 7.06 12.62
C GLN A 47 2.29 6.66 11.86
N VAL A 48 2.34 6.82 10.55
CA VAL A 48 1.33 6.46 9.54
C VAL A 48 2.07 5.95 8.31
N MET A 49 1.43 5.08 7.51
CA MET A 49 2.05 4.45 6.34
C MET A 49 2.21 5.42 5.17
N ALA A 50 1.32 6.41 5.06
CA ALA A 50 1.39 7.39 3.99
C ALA A 50 2.53 8.40 4.18
N GLY A 51 3.19 8.75 3.07
CA GLY A 51 4.19 9.82 3.01
C GLY A 51 3.59 11.22 3.18
N GLY A 52 4.41 12.27 2.98
CA GLY A 52 3.92 13.66 3.01
C GLY A 52 3.57 14.21 4.41
N ARG A 53 3.91 13.48 5.48
CA ARG A 53 3.63 13.83 6.89
C ARG A 53 4.08 15.25 7.26
N GLY A 54 5.23 15.69 6.76
CA GLY A 54 5.75 17.04 7.00
C GLY A 54 4.85 18.14 6.42
N LYS A 55 4.37 17.96 5.17
CA LYS A 55 3.45 18.91 4.52
C LYS A 55 2.07 18.93 5.18
N ALA A 56 1.65 17.83 5.80
CA ALA A 56 0.41 17.71 6.56
C ALA A 56 0.49 18.28 7.99
N GLY A 57 1.65 18.82 8.41
CA GLY A 57 1.84 19.32 9.77
C GLY A 57 1.84 18.22 10.84
N LEU A 58 2.20 17.00 10.45
CA LEU A 58 2.28 15.82 11.33
C LEU A 58 3.72 15.53 11.77
N ILE A 59 4.62 16.47 11.52
CA ILE A 59 5.99 16.50 12.01
C ILE A 59 6.22 17.87 12.63
N LEU A 60 6.46 17.92 13.94
CA LEU A 60 6.61 19.17 14.68
C LEU A 60 7.89 19.17 15.53
N PRO A 61 8.73 20.22 15.47
CA PRO A 61 9.86 20.37 16.38
C PRO A 61 9.38 20.75 17.78
N ALA A 62 10.12 20.33 18.80
CA ALA A 62 9.88 20.65 20.20
C ALA A 62 11.21 20.90 20.93
N ALA A 63 11.33 22.06 21.57
CA ALA A 63 12.57 22.48 22.22
C ALA A 63 12.81 21.80 23.58
N ASP A 64 11.74 21.35 24.24
CA ASP A 64 11.76 20.86 25.61
C ASP A 64 10.60 19.85 25.86
N PRO A 65 10.56 19.17 27.02
CA PRO A 65 9.52 18.20 27.35
C PRO A 65 8.08 18.74 27.30
N GLU A 66 7.86 20.00 27.67
CA GLU A 66 6.53 20.61 27.65
C GLU A 66 6.06 20.86 26.21
N ALA A 67 6.96 21.37 25.36
CA ALA A 67 6.73 21.53 23.94
C ALA A 67 6.48 20.17 23.24
N ALA A 68 7.21 19.11 23.63
CA ALA A 68 7.02 17.77 23.09
C ALA A 68 5.63 17.21 23.41
N ALA A 69 5.18 17.37 24.66
CA ALA A 69 3.83 16.98 25.06
C ALA A 69 2.75 17.78 24.30
N LYS A 70 2.93 19.08 24.13
CA LYS A 70 1.98 19.93 23.35
C LYS A 70 1.92 19.51 21.88
N ALA A 71 3.07 19.27 21.24
CA ALA A 71 3.14 18.80 19.86
C ALA A 71 2.46 17.42 19.72
N ALA A 72 2.70 16.51 20.68
CA ALA A 72 2.05 15.21 20.69
C ALA A 72 0.52 15.30 20.78
N ALA A 73 -0.01 16.17 21.64
CA ALA A 73 -1.45 16.40 21.76
C ALA A 73 -2.08 16.99 20.49
N GLN A 74 -1.30 17.73 19.67
CA GLN A 74 -1.77 18.26 18.39
C GLN A 74 -1.80 17.23 17.27
N ILE A 75 -0.99 16.17 17.36
CA ILE A 75 -0.82 15.19 16.28
C ILE A 75 -1.65 13.93 16.54
N LEU A 76 -1.67 13.43 17.78
CA LEU A 76 -2.41 12.21 18.13
C LEU A 76 -3.90 12.33 17.80
N GLY A 77 -4.46 11.28 17.20
CA GLY A 77 -5.86 11.21 16.83
C GLY A 77 -6.24 11.89 15.51
N LYS A 78 -5.34 12.67 14.88
CA LYS A 78 -5.55 13.18 13.52
C LYS A 78 -5.57 12.03 12.52
N GLU A 79 -6.29 12.23 11.42
CA GLU A 79 -6.33 11.32 10.28
C GLU A 79 -5.39 11.81 9.17
N HIS A 80 -4.70 10.88 8.51
CA HIS A 80 -3.90 11.13 7.33
C HIS A 80 -4.10 10.00 6.33
N HIS A 81 -4.69 10.29 5.17
CA HIS A 81 -5.03 9.30 4.13
C HIS A 81 -5.77 8.06 4.67
N GLY A 82 -6.81 8.25 5.48
CA GLY A 82 -7.62 7.16 6.03
C GLY A 82 -7.00 6.42 7.21
N GLU A 83 -5.80 6.80 7.66
CA GLU A 83 -5.15 6.22 8.84
C GLU A 83 -5.11 7.22 10.00
N GLN A 84 -5.58 6.81 11.17
CA GLN A 84 -5.50 7.61 12.39
C GLN A 84 -4.13 7.50 13.06
N VAL A 85 -3.54 8.64 13.46
CA VAL A 85 -2.27 8.66 14.19
C VAL A 85 -2.45 8.15 15.62
N LYS A 86 -1.94 6.96 15.91
CA LYS A 86 -2.00 6.32 17.25
C LYS A 86 -0.67 6.30 18.00
N LYS A 87 0.44 6.42 17.27
CA LYS A 87 1.81 6.41 17.81
C LYS A 87 2.60 7.58 17.24
N LEU A 88 3.54 8.07 18.02
CA LEU A 88 4.48 9.12 17.66
C LEU A 88 5.91 8.60 17.86
N LEU A 89 6.77 8.90 16.90
CA LEU A 89 8.21 8.79 17.06
C LEU A 89 8.73 10.13 17.58
N ILE A 90 9.36 10.11 18.75
CA ILE A 90 10.04 11.25 19.36
C ILE A 90 11.52 11.03 19.13
N GLU A 91 12.17 11.91 18.38
CA GLU A 91 13.56 11.73 17.97
C GLU A 91 14.38 13.00 18.21
N GLU A 92 15.63 12.85 18.61
CA GLU A 92 16.60 13.94 18.70
C GLU A 92 16.60 14.82 17.44
N GLN A 93 16.50 16.13 17.63
CA GLN A 93 16.61 17.07 16.54
C GLN A 93 18.07 17.17 16.09
N ILE A 94 18.36 16.65 14.89
CA ILE A 94 19.71 16.61 14.32
C ILE A 94 20.07 17.97 13.71
N GLU A 95 21.29 18.45 13.95
CA GLU A 95 21.83 19.61 13.24
C GLU A 95 22.22 19.23 11.80
N ILE A 96 21.48 19.76 10.83
CA ILE A 96 21.64 19.43 9.41
C ILE A 96 22.68 20.36 8.79
N ALA A 97 23.84 19.82 8.37
CA ALA A 97 24.77 20.54 7.51
C ALA A 97 24.53 20.24 6.03
N ARG A 98 24.18 18.99 5.72
CA ARG A 98 23.85 18.54 4.36
C ARG A 98 22.90 17.34 4.41
N GLU A 99 21.95 17.31 3.49
CA GLU A 99 21.03 16.19 3.30
C GLU A 99 21.41 15.42 2.05
N VAL A 100 21.46 14.09 2.17
CA VAL A 100 21.89 13.17 1.13
C VAL A 100 20.83 12.08 0.98
N TYR A 101 20.72 11.50 -0.20
CA TYR A 101 19.79 10.40 -0.47
C TYR A 101 20.57 9.09 -0.66
N ALA A 102 20.08 8.00 -0.06
CA ALA A 102 20.60 6.65 -0.29
C ALA A 102 19.45 5.63 -0.27
N SER A 103 19.37 4.78 -1.29
CA SER A 103 18.36 3.73 -1.36
C SER A 103 18.82 2.51 -2.12
N ILE A 104 18.13 1.40 -1.90
CA ILE A 104 18.19 0.18 -2.70
C ILE A 104 16.75 -0.26 -2.95
N THR A 105 16.41 -0.53 -4.20
CA THR A 105 15.09 -1.03 -4.56
C THR A 105 15.20 -2.09 -5.65
N MET A 106 14.15 -2.87 -5.87
CA MET A 106 14.08 -3.77 -7.03
C MET A 106 13.82 -2.99 -8.32
N ASP A 107 14.69 -3.17 -9.31
CA ASP A 107 14.40 -2.83 -10.70
C ASP A 107 13.78 -4.07 -11.37
N PHE A 108 12.47 -4.06 -11.48
CA PHE A 108 11.71 -5.17 -12.08
C PHE A 108 11.90 -5.29 -13.59
N THR A 109 12.40 -4.25 -14.27
CA THR A 109 12.69 -4.32 -15.71
C THR A 109 13.96 -5.13 -15.95
N GLU A 110 15.00 -4.85 -15.16
CA GLU A 110 16.28 -5.56 -15.23
C GLU A 110 16.31 -6.86 -14.40
N GLY A 111 15.31 -7.08 -13.54
CA GLY A 111 15.24 -8.21 -12.63
C GLY A 111 16.36 -8.20 -11.57
N LYS A 112 16.83 -7.01 -11.16
CA LYS A 112 17.98 -6.84 -10.26
C LYS A 112 17.73 -5.76 -9.22
N PRO A 113 18.31 -5.86 -8.01
CA PRO A 113 18.37 -4.73 -7.10
C PRO A 113 19.19 -3.58 -7.72
N VAL A 114 18.75 -2.35 -7.53
CA VAL A 114 19.44 -1.13 -7.95
C VAL A 114 19.72 -0.25 -6.74
N MET A 115 21.00 0.08 -6.54
CA MET A 115 21.42 1.10 -5.59
C MET A 115 21.28 2.47 -6.23
N MET A 116 20.80 3.44 -5.46
CA MET A 116 20.68 4.82 -5.91
C MET A 116 21.15 5.76 -4.81
N VAL A 117 21.94 6.76 -5.18
CA VAL A 117 22.41 7.80 -4.28
C VAL A 117 22.34 9.17 -4.93
N SER A 118 22.13 10.21 -4.13
CA SER A 118 22.20 11.58 -4.60
C SER A 118 22.76 12.52 -3.54
N ALA A 119 23.48 13.53 -4.00
CA ALA A 119 23.89 14.68 -3.20
C ALA A 119 22.71 15.59 -2.76
N GLN A 120 21.52 15.36 -3.32
CA GLN A 120 20.28 16.07 -2.98
C GLN A 120 19.33 15.11 -2.24
N GLY A 121 19.33 15.16 -0.91
CA GLY A 121 18.34 14.51 -0.06
C GLY A 121 17.27 15.48 0.44
N GLY A 122 16.31 14.98 1.22
CA GLY A 122 15.27 15.79 1.88
C GLY A 122 14.12 16.20 0.95
N MET A 123 14.05 15.62 -0.26
CA MET A 123 13.02 15.89 -1.26
C MET A 123 12.47 14.59 -1.86
N GLU A 124 11.32 14.69 -2.54
CA GLU A 124 10.72 13.57 -3.26
C GLU A 124 11.64 13.13 -4.41
N ILE A 125 12.13 11.89 -4.34
CA ILE A 125 13.17 11.40 -5.24
C ILE A 125 12.65 11.24 -6.67
N GLU A 126 11.37 10.96 -6.83
CA GLU A 126 10.68 10.85 -8.11
C GLU A 126 10.71 12.18 -8.87
N SER A 127 10.59 13.30 -8.14
CA SER A 127 10.70 14.64 -8.73
C SER A 127 12.13 14.92 -9.18
N LEU A 128 13.13 14.50 -8.41
CA LEU A 128 14.53 14.61 -8.80
C LEU A 128 14.84 13.77 -10.04
N ALA A 129 14.35 12.51 -10.07
CA ALA A 129 14.55 11.60 -11.19
C ALA A 129 13.92 12.10 -12.48
N ALA A 130 12.80 12.84 -12.41
CA ALA A 130 12.15 13.44 -13.57
C ALA A 130 12.84 14.74 -14.04
N ALA A 131 13.23 15.61 -13.10
CA ALA A 131 13.77 16.94 -13.42
C ALA A 131 15.27 16.93 -13.72
N ASN A 132 16.06 16.17 -12.97
CA ASN A 132 17.53 16.13 -13.04
C ASN A 132 18.05 14.68 -12.85
N PRO A 133 17.73 13.75 -13.78
CA PRO A 133 18.07 12.33 -13.65
C PRO A 133 19.57 12.06 -13.45
N GLU A 134 20.45 12.93 -13.96
CA GLU A 134 21.90 12.84 -13.83
C GLU A 134 22.41 13.03 -12.40
N LEU A 135 21.60 13.65 -11.52
CA LEU A 135 21.92 13.81 -10.10
C LEU A 135 21.57 12.57 -9.27
N LEU A 136 20.86 11.62 -9.85
CA LEU A 136 20.54 10.34 -9.23
C LEU A 136 21.47 9.25 -9.79
N ILE A 137 22.54 8.97 -9.06
CA ILE A 137 23.54 7.99 -9.49
C ILE A 137 23.02 6.59 -9.16
N LYS A 138 22.95 5.73 -10.18
CA LYS A 138 22.42 4.37 -10.06
C LYS A 138 23.48 3.33 -10.39
N GLU A 139 23.36 2.17 -9.75
CA GLU A 139 24.15 0.99 -10.04
C GLU A 139 23.42 -0.29 -9.62
N HIS A 140 23.28 -1.24 -10.56
CA HIS A 140 22.68 -2.54 -10.27
C HIS A 140 23.63 -3.44 -9.48
N ILE A 141 23.05 -4.18 -8.55
CA ILE A 141 23.68 -5.25 -7.78
C ILE A 141 23.44 -6.56 -8.52
N ASP A 142 24.48 -7.38 -8.63
CA ASP A 142 24.32 -8.79 -8.98
C ASP A 142 24.11 -9.56 -7.67
N PRO A 143 22.92 -10.14 -7.42
CA PRO A 143 22.63 -10.82 -6.16
C PRO A 143 23.49 -12.07 -5.93
N TRP A 144 24.13 -12.60 -6.98
CA TRP A 144 25.02 -13.76 -6.89
C TRP A 144 26.47 -13.40 -6.58
N ARG A 145 26.79 -12.10 -6.54
CA ARG A 145 28.16 -11.61 -6.32
C ARG A 145 28.21 -10.76 -5.07
N GLU A 146 29.37 -10.79 -4.43
CA GLU A 146 29.66 -9.88 -3.33
C GLU A 146 29.66 -8.42 -3.83
N VAL A 147 29.04 -7.55 -3.03
CA VAL A 147 29.06 -6.11 -3.28
C VAL A 147 30.32 -5.52 -2.67
N PHE A 148 31.37 -5.42 -3.49
CA PHE A 148 32.64 -4.87 -3.05
C PHE A 148 32.56 -3.37 -2.76
N GLY A 149 33.18 -2.94 -1.66
CA GLY A 149 33.18 -1.55 -1.21
C GLY A 149 33.70 -0.54 -2.24
N TYR A 150 34.54 -0.94 -3.21
CA TYR A 150 34.97 -0.01 -4.26
C TYR A 150 33.82 0.47 -5.16
N ARG A 151 32.79 -0.36 -5.38
CA ARG A 151 31.59 0.00 -6.16
C ARG A 151 30.78 1.04 -5.41
N LEU A 152 30.56 0.79 -4.12
CA LEU A 152 29.88 1.72 -3.22
C LEU A 152 30.60 3.09 -3.15
N ARG A 153 31.93 3.09 -3.06
CA ARG A 153 32.73 4.33 -3.11
C ARG A 153 32.65 5.02 -4.47
N ASP A 154 32.63 4.28 -5.56
CA ASP A 154 32.49 4.85 -6.90
C ASP A 154 31.15 5.57 -7.06
N LEU A 155 30.06 4.95 -6.59
CA LEU A 155 28.73 5.54 -6.59
C LEU A 155 28.70 6.91 -5.89
N TRP A 156 29.27 6.99 -4.67
CA TRP A 156 29.38 8.24 -3.94
C TRP A 156 30.32 9.26 -4.60
N ARG A 157 31.39 8.82 -5.26
CA ARG A 157 32.27 9.72 -6.03
C ARG A 157 31.55 10.29 -7.25
N ARG A 158 30.77 9.49 -7.96
CA ARG A 158 29.94 9.96 -9.08
C ARG A 158 28.90 10.97 -8.61
N ALA A 159 28.39 10.83 -7.38
CA ALA A 159 27.51 11.81 -6.73
C ALA A 159 28.24 13.05 -6.18
N GLY A 160 29.55 13.20 -6.44
CA GLY A 160 30.32 14.41 -6.09
C GLY A 160 31.03 14.36 -4.73
N PHE A 161 30.97 13.26 -3.99
CA PHE A 161 31.64 13.14 -2.69
C PHE A 161 33.13 12.76 -2.85
N ARG A 162 34.00 13.28 -1.97
CA ARG A 162 35.47 13.07 -2.02
C ARG A 162 36.05 12.96 -0.61
N GLY A 163 37.20 12.32 -0.45
CA GLY A 163 37.91 12.24 0.85
C GLY A 163 37.24 11.32 1.85
N GLY A 164 37.40 11.60 3.16
CA GLY A 164 36.97 10.73 4.26
C GLY A 164 35.47 10.42 4.30
N GLN A 165 34.62 11.39 3.96
CA GLN A 165 33.15 11.22 3.89
C GLN A 165 32.73 10.07 2.96
N VAL A 166 33.51 9.75 1.92
CA VAL A 166 33.19 8.64 1.01
C VAL A 166 33.27 7.29 1.72
N VAL A 167 34.19 7.14 2.68
CA VAL A 167 34.34 5.90 3.46
C VAL A 167 33.17 5.73 4.42
N GLU A 168 32.74 6.80 5.07
CA GLU A 168 31.58 6.75 5.96
C GLU A 168 30.28 6.47 5.20
N LEU A 169 30.07 7.18 4.08
CA LEU A 169 28.92 6.96 3.20
C LEU A 169 28.91 5.55 2.58
N GLU A 170 30.09 5.02 2.23
CA GLU A 170 30.24 3.63 1.78
C GLU A 170 29.79 2.65 2.86
N ASN A 171 30.23 2.84 4.10
CA ASN A 171 29.85 1.98 5.22
C ASN A 171 28.32 1.98 5.44
N ILE A 172 27.67 3.13 5.35
CA ILE A 172 26.20 3.22 5.44
C ILE A 172 25.54 2.50 4.29
N LEU A 173 25.98 2.73 3.04
CA LEU A 173 25.39 2.08 1.88
C LEU A 173 25.59 0.57 1.92
N GLY A 174 26.75 0.09 2.38
CA GLY A 174 27.01 -1.33 2.58
C GLY A 174 26.12 -1.96 3.65
N ARG A 175 25.85 -1.26 4.76
CA ARG A 175 24.86 -1.69 5.77
C ARG A 175 23.45 -1.71 5.18
N LEU A 176 23.09 -0.74 4.35
CA LEU A 176 21.80 -0.70 3.66
C LEU A 176 21.65 -1.86 2.67
N VAL A 177 22.71 -2.24 1.95
CA VAL A 177 22.77 -3.45 1.10
C VAL A 177 22.46 -4.69 1.94
N ARG A 178 23.07 -4.80 3.12
CA ARG A 178 22.80 -5.92 4.02
C ARG A 178 21.37 -5.93 4.53
N VAL A 179 20.82 -4.78 4.94
CA VAL A 179 19.40 -4.66 5.30
C VAL A 179 18.53 -5.17 4.15
N PHE A 180 18.78 -4.69 2.93
CA PHE A 180 17.98 -5.07 1.77
C PHE A 180 17.99 -6.58 1.51
N LEU A 181 19.18 -7.19 1.46
CA LEU A 181 19.35 -8.60 1.11
C LEU A 181 18.96 -9.56 2.25
N GLU A 182 19.22 -9.19 3.50
CA GLU A 182 19.00 -10.09 4.66
C GLU A 182 17.58 -9.99 5.24
N THR A 183 16.77 -9.00 4.84
CA THR A 183 15.40 -8.81 5.37
C THR A 183 14.28 -9.09 4.39
N ASP A 184 14.60 -9.63 3.20
CA ASP A 184 13.64 -9.79 2.08
C ASP A 184 12.98 -8.45 1.69
N ALA A 185 13.78 -7.38 1.60
CA ALA A 185 13.27 -6.06 1.25
C ALA A 185 13.02 -5.91 -0.26
N LEU A 186 11.94 -5.22 -0.61
CA LEU A 186 11.70 -4.68 -1.95
C LEU A 186 12.29 -3.27 -2.10
N THR A 187 12.35 -2.52 -0.99
CA THR A 187 12.95 -1.19 -0.93
C THR A 187 13.52 -0.94 0.46
N ALA A 188 14.77 -0.46 0.54
CA ALA A 188 15.37 0.11 1.75
C ALA A 188 15.91 1.49 1.41
N GLU A 189 15.40 2.53 2.07
CA GLU A 189 15.66 3.93 1.72
C GLU A 189 15.92 4.77 2.98
N ILE A 190 16.88 5.68 2.87
CA ILE A 190 17.19 6.72 3.85
C ILE A 190 17.07 8.07 3.13
N ASN A 191 16.04 8.84 3.49
CA ASN A 191 15.80 10.16 2.91
C ASN A 191 15.20 11.15 3.93
N PRO A 192 16.01 12.03 4.56
CA PRO A 192 17.43 12.27 4.30
C PRO A 192 18.39 11.42 5.14
N LEU A 193 19.53 11.10 4.55
CA LEU A 193 20.77 10.77 5.25
C LEU A 193 21.48 12.08 5.57
N VAL A 194 21.50 12.47 6.85
CA VAL A 194 21.99 13.77 7.30
C VAL A 194 23.48 13.68 7.62
N MET A 195 24.25 14.62 7.05
CA MET A 195 25.60 14.92 7.49
C MET A 195 25.53 16.11 8.43
N THR A 196 26.04 15.94 9.64
CA THR A 196 26.11 16.98 10.67
C THR A 196 27.35 17.86 10.49
N ARG A 197 27.39 19.03 11.14
CA ARG A 197 28.58 19.90 11.13
C ARG A 197 29.79 19.26 11.80
N GLU A 198 29.56 18.34 12.73
CA GLU A 198 30.58 17.54 13.40
C GLU A 198 31.13 16.41 12.54
N GLY A 199 30.64 16.27 11.29
CA GLY A 199 31.06 15.22 10.37
C GLY A 199 30.38 13.87 10.61
N LYS A 200 29.46 13.74 11.58
CA LYS A 200 28.68 12.51 11.77
C LYS A 200 27.64 12.35 10.67
N ILE A 201 27.40 11.11 10.26
CA ILE A 201 26.34 10.73 9.32
C ILE A 201 25.24 9.99 10.09
N ILE A 202 24.00 10.47 9.98
CA ILE A 202 22.84 9.97 10.72
C ILE A 202 21.67 9.78 9.76
N ALA A 203 21.00 8.63 9.81
CA ALA A 203 19.77 8.42 9.06
C ALA A 203 18.60 9.09 9.79
N ALA A 204 18.13 10.23 9.25
CA ALA A 204 17.07 11.02 9.88
C ALA A 204 15.67 10.49 9.55
N ASP A 205 15.51 9.78 8.43
CA ASP A 205 14.30 9.04 8.08
C ASP A 205 14.69 7.63 7.61
N ALA A 206 13.75 6.70 7.71
CA ALA A 206 13.94 5.32 7.28
C ALA A 206 12.65 4.80 6.66
N LYS A 207 12.75 4.29 5.44
CA LYS A 207 11.67 3.62 4.74
C LYS A 207 12.12 2.22 4.36
N LEU A 208 11.37 1.22 4.83
CA LEU A 208 11.63 -0.18 4.55
C LEU A 208 10.32 -0.84 4.07
N ILE A 209 10.36 -1.35 2.84
CA ILE A 209 9.29 -2.11 2.21
C ILE A 209 9.80 -3.54 2.08
N LEU A 210 9.07 -4.49 2.67
CA LEU A 210 9.40 -5.91 2.69
C LEU A 210 8.50 -6.68 1.71
N ASP A 211 9.00 -7.78 1.18
CA ASP A 211 8.20 -8.75 0.42
C ASP A 211 7.40 -9.64 1.38
N ASP A 212 6.10 -9.39 1.53
CA ASP A 212 5.24 -10.12 2.47
C ASP A 212 5.07 -11.61 2.13
N GLU A 213 5.35 -12.02 0.90
CA GLU A 213 5.41 -13.43 0.54
C GLU A 213 6.56 -14.17 1.26
N ALA A 214 7.59 -13.44 1.72
CA ALA A 214 8.67 -13.99 2.53
C ALA A 214 8.30 -14.19 4.01
N SER A 215 7.05 -13.93 4.41
CA SER A 215 6.57 -14.07 5.80
C SER A 215 6.81 -15.45 6.41
N PHE A 216 6.87 -16.52 5.61
CA PHE A 216 7.18 -17.86 6.10
C PHE A 216 8.58 -17.99 6.71
N ARG A 217 9.54 -17.15 6.29
CA ARG A 217 10.93 -17.16 6.77
C ARG A 217 11.37 -15.89 7.49
N SER A 218 10.58 -14.81 7.45
CA SER A 218 10.95 -13.53 8.07
C SER A 218 10.14 -13.25 9.35
N GLU A 219 10.83 -13.23 10.49
CA GLU A 219 10.24 -12.81 11.77
C GLU A 219 9.88 -11.33 11.78
N ILE A 220 10.65 -10.49 11.09
CA ILE A 220 10.36 -9.06 10.96
C ILE A 220 8.98 -8.88 10.33
N ILE A 221 8.69 -9.64 9.27
CA ILE A 221 7.40 -9.55 8.57
C ILE A 221 6.24 -10.03 9.43
N ARG A 222 6.43 -11.14 10.17
CA ARG A 222 5.38 -11.70 11.03
C ARG A 222 5.05 -10.82 12.23
N ASN A 223 6.03 -10.09 12.74
CA ASN A 223 5.89 -9.26 13.94
C ASN A 223 5.64 -7.77 13.62
N ALA A 224 5.68 -7.37 12.35
CA ALA A 224 5.45 -6.00 11.93
C ALA A 224 4.03 -5.53 12.29
N SER A 225 3.94 -4.30 12.75
CA SER A 225 2.67 -3.64 12.98
C SER A 225 1.97 -3.41 11.64
N ARG A 226 0.65 -3.62 11.61
CA ARG A 226 -0.18 -3.33 10.45
C ARG A 226 -1.15 -2.19 10.78
N PRO A 227 -1.47 -1.33 9.81
CA PRO A 227 -2.58 -0.40 9.98
C PRO A 227 -3.87 -1.17 10.26
N GLU A 228 -4.86 -0.51 10.84
CA GLU A 228 -6.18 -1.13 10.97
C GLU A 228 -6.72 -1.44 9.58
N ILE A 229 -6.83 -2.74 9.31
CA ILE A 229 -7.38 -3.25 8.07
C ILE A 229 -8.88 -3.02 8.08
N ASN A 230 -9.44 -2.60 6.95
CA ASN A 230 -10.88 -2.49 6.76
C ASN A 230 -11.55 -3.82 7.20
N PRO A 231 -12.59 -3.80 8.06
CA PRO A 231 -13.26 -5.03 8.50
C PRO A 231 -13.69 -5.95 7.34
N LEU A 232 -14.06 -5.37 6.19
CA LEU A 232 -14.42 -6.10 4.98
C LEU A 232 -13.20 -6.78 4.35
N GLU A 233 -12.05 -6.11 4.28
CA GLU A 233 -10.80 -6.71 3.80
C GLU A 233 -10.36 -7.88 4.68
N LYS A 234 -10.49 -7.73 6.00
CA LYS A 234 -10.18 -8.80 6.95
C LYS A 234 -11.07 -10.03 6.72
N ARG A 235 -12.38 -9.83 6.64
CA ARG A 235 -13.34 -10.93 6.41
C ARG A 235 -13.14 -11.58 5.04
N ALA A 236 -12.76 -10.80 4.02
CA ALA A 236 -12.41 -11.34 2.71
C ALA A 236 -11.17 -12.25 2.79
N GLY A 237 -10.15 -11.84 3.55
CA GLY A 237 -8.99 -12.67 3.85
C GLY A 237 -9.35 -14.00 4.50
N ASP A 238 -10.27 -14.01 5.47
CA ASP A 238 -10.78 -15.24 6.10
C ASP A 238 -11.50 -16.17 5.11
N LEU A 239 -12.07 -15.60 4.03
CA LEU A 239 -12.69 -16.33 2.91
C LEU A 239 -11.70 -16.72 1.80
N ASN A 240 -10.41 -16.42 1.97
CA ASN A 240 -9.35 -16.56 0.96
C ASN A 240 -9.68 -15.83 -0.36
N VAL A 241 -10.36 -14.68 -0.28
CA VAL A 241 -10.59 -13.79 -1.44
C VAL A 241 -9.99 -12.41 -1.14
N THR A 242 -9.68 -11.65 -2.19
CA THR A 242 -9.11 -10.31 -2.00
C THR A 242 -10.20 -9.28 -2.21
N TYR A 243 -10.61 -8.59 -1.14
CA TYR A 243 -11.46 -7.39 -1.23
C TYR A 243 -10.59 -6.15 -1.19
N VAL A 244 -10.93 -5.12 -1.96
CA VAL A 244 -10.30 -3.79 -1.87
C VAL A 244 -11.37 -2.74 -2.08
N SER A 245 -11.42 -1.75 -1.19
CA SER A 245 -12.23 -0.54 -1.37
C SER A 245 -11.55 0.40 -2.35
N ILE A 246 -12.30 0.97 -3.30
CA ILE A 246 -11.72 1.71 -4.43
C ILE A 246 -11.96 3.21 -4.33
N GLU A 247 -13.22 3.64 -4.40
CA GLU A 247 -13.55 5.07 -4.42
C GLU A 247 -14.69 5.37 -3.47
N GLU A 248 -14.50 6.41 -2.65
CA GLU A 248 -15.57 6.94 -1.81
C GLU A 248 -16.70 7.49 -2.69
N GLY A 249 -17.92 7.01 -2.47
CA GLY A 249 -19.07 7.36 -3.30
C GLY A 249 -19.15 6.61 -4.64
N GLY A 250 -18.30 5.61 -4.88
CA GLY A 250 -18.54 4.63 -5.93
C GLY A 250 -19.81 3.82 -5.66
N ASP A 251 -20.50 3.38 -6.72
CA ASP A 251 -21.78 2.66 -6.63
C ASP A 251 -21.81 1.31 -7.35
N ILE A 252 -20.69 0.89 -7.95
CA ILE A 252 -20.55 -0.39 -8.67
C ILE A 252 -19.55 -1.32 -7.98
N GLY A 253 -20.02 -2.49 -7.54
CA GLY A 253 -19.20 -3.56 -7.02
C GLY A 253 -18.71 -4.46 -8.15
N ILE A 254 -17.47 -4.91 -8.07
CA ILE A 254 -16.89 -5.79 -9.08
C ILE A 254 -16.51 -7.12 -8.44
N ILE A 255 -16.98 -8.22 -9.00
CA ILE A 255 -16.54 -9.56 -8.64
C ILE A 255 -15.95 -10.21 -9.88
N ALA A 256 -14.67 -10.56 -9.84
CA ALA A 256 -14.00 -11.12 -11.00
C ALA A 256 -13.04 -12.26 -10.64
N GLY A 257 -12.77 -13.11 -11.64
CA GLY A 257 -11.84 -14.22 -11.52
C GLY A 257 -10.43 -13.82 -11.95
N GLY A 258 -9.57 -13.50 -10.98
CA GLY A 258 -8.17 -13.15 -11.17
C GLY A 258 -7.93 -11.64 -11.26
N ALA A 259 -6.87 -11.18 -10.58
CA ALA A 259 -6.50 -9.76 -10.46
C ALA A 259 -6.48 -8.98 -11.78
N GLY A 260 -5.95 -9.57 -12.86
CA GLY A 260 -5.91 -8.92 -14.18
C GLY A 260 -7.30 -8.64 -14.77
N LEU A 261 -8.23 -9.59 -14.64
CA LEU A 261 -9.61 -9.41 -15.11
C LEU A 261 -10.38 -8.44 -14.20
N SER A 262 -10.10 -8.45 -12.89
CA SER A 262 -10.64 -7.47 -11.94
C SER A 262 -10.26 -6.05 -12.34
N MET A 263 -8.97 -5.79 -12.58
CA MET A 263 -8.47 -4.48 -13.00
C MET A 263 -9.05 -4.05 -14.36
N ALA A 264 -9.06 -4.94 -15.36
CA ALA A 264 -9.63 -4.62 -16.67
C ALA A 264 -11.15 -4.34 -16.61
N THR A 265 -11.86 -4.98 -15.68
CA THR A 265 -13.30 -4.70 -15.45
C THR A 265 -13.49 -3.35 -14.80
N MET A 266 -12.65 -3.00 -13.84
CA MET A 266 -12.63 -1.68 -13.21
C MET A 266 -12.38 -0.57 -14.23
N ASP A 267 -11.39 -0.74 -15.11
CA ASP A 267 -11.11 0.20 -16.20
C ASP A 267 -12.31 0.35 -17.16
N ALA A 268 -13.00 -0.75 -17.45
CA ALA A 268 -14.21 -0.71 -18.28
C ALA A 268 -15.34 0.09 -17.59
N VAL A 269 -15.50 -0.03 -16.28
CA VAL A 269 -16.45 0.78 -15.49
C VAL A 269 -16.08 2.27 -15.55
N TYR A 270 -14.81 2.61 -15.33
CA TYR A 270 -14.35 4.00 -15.44
C TYR A 270 -14.54 4.58 -16.84
N SER A 271 -14.27 3.78 -17.89
CA SER A 271 -14.32 4.23 -19.29
C SER A 271 -15.69 4.75 -19.73
N ILE A 272 -16.76 4.36 -19.03
CA ILE A 272 -18.13 4.79 -19.30
C ILE A 272 -18.65 5.83 -18.29
N GLY A 273 -17.79 6.34 -17.41
CA GLY A 273 -18.12 7.36 -16.41
C GLY A 273 -18.79 6.85 -15.13
N ALA A 274 -18.88 5.53 -14.95
CA ALA A 274 -19.35 4.94 -13.69
C ALA A 274 -18.19 4.80 -12.68
N LYS A 275 -18.53 4.68 -11.39
CA LYS A 275 -17.54 4.66 -10.31
C LYS A 275 -17.53 3.30 -9.59
N PRO A 276 -16.42 2.56 -9.64
CA PRO A 276 -16.28 1.33 -8.86
C PRO A 276 -16.20 1.66 -7.37
N ALA A 277 -17.04 1.01 -6.57
CA ALA A 277 -17.05 1.14 -5.10
C ALA A 277 -15.98 0.25 -4.46
N ALA A 278 -15.94 -1.01 -4.88
CA ALA A 278 -15.03 -2.03 -4.39
C ALA A 278 -14.85 -3.14 -5.43
N PHE A 279 -13.79 -3.93 -5.28
CA PHE A 279 -13.65 -5.19 -6.02
C PHE A 279 -13.38 -6.38 -5.10
N ILE A 280 -13.80 -7.56 -5.54
CA ILE A 280 -13.40 -8.86 -5.00
C ILE A 280 -12.75 -9.68 -6.12
N ASP A 281 -11.51 -10.11 -5.90
CA ASP A 281 -10.88 -11.18 -6.66
C ASP A 281 -11.16 -12.53 -6.00
N LEU A 282 -11.86 -13.39 -6.72
CA LEU A 282 -12.24 -14.72 -6.26
C LEU A 282 -11.06 -15.70 -6.18
N GLY A 283 -9.91 -15.36 -6.80
CA GLY A 283 -8.79 -16.27 -6.95
C GLY A 283 -9.15 -17.48 -7.82
N GLY A 284 -8.49 -18.61 -7.58
CA GLY A 284 -8.75 -19.89 -8.26
C GLY A 284 -9.45 -20.91 -7.37
N GLY A 285 -10.34 -21.72 -7.96
CA GLY A 285 -11.02 -22.84 -7.31
C GLY A 285 -12.08 -22.41 -6.30
N ILE A 286 -12.88 -21.40 -6.62
CA ILE A 286 -13.93 -20.92 -5.70
C ILE A 286 -15.05 -21.95 -5.52
N SER A 287 -15.48 -22.16 -4.27
CA SER A 287 -16.61 -23.03 -3.93
C SER A 287 -17.94 -22.26 -4.01
N ARG A 288 -19.06 -23.00 -4.08
CA ARG A 288 -20.42 -22.46 -4.04
C ARG A 288 -20.63 -21.54 -2.82
N GLU A 289 -20.20 -22.01 -1.65
CA GLU A 289 -20.30 -21.27 -0.39
C GLU A 289 -19.44 -20.00 -0.38
N ARG A 290 -18.18 -20.09 -0.85
CA ARG A 290 -17.29 -18.91 -0.92
C ARG A 290 -17.82 -17.85 -1.89
N MET A 291 -18.42 -18.27 -3.01
CA MET A 291 -19.07 -17.35 -3.94
C MET A 291 -20.25 -16.62 -3.28
N LYS A 292 -21.09 -17.35 -2.54
CA LYS A 292 -22.21 -16.79 -1.77
C LYS A 292 -21.72 -15.78 -0.73
N GLU A 293 -20.73 -16.16 0.08
CA GLU A 293 -20.16 -15.28 1.12
C GLU A 293 -19.47 -14.05 0.53
N SER A 294 -18.85 -14.17 -0.65
CA SER A 294 -18.26 -13.03 -1.36
C SER A 294 -19.34 -12.03 -1.83
N LEU A 295 -20.50 -12.51 -2.27
CA LEU A 295 -21.64 -11.64 -2.60
C LEU A 295 -22.22 -10.97 -1.36
N LEU A 296 -22.40 -11.71 -0.25
CA LEU A 296 -22.84 -11.14 1.02
C LEU A 296 -21.89 -10.02 1.47
N LEU A 297 -20.58 -10.28 1.46
CA LEU A 297 -19.55 -9.30 1.79
C LEU A 297 -19.61 -8.08 0.87
N MET A 298 -19.76 -8.28 -0.45
CA MET A 298 -19.88 -7.17 -1.40
C MET A 298 -21.07 -6.25 -1.06
N THR A 299 -22.20 -6.80 -0.62
CA THR A 299 -23.36 -5.98 -0.24
C THR A 299 -23.18 -5.12 1.02
N GLU A 300 -22.10 -5.32 1.78
CA GLU A 300 -21.72 -4.48 2.92
C GLU A 300 -20.94 -3.23 2.47
N THR A 301 -20.54 -3.17 1.20
CA THR A 301 -19.94 -1.96 0.60
C THR A 301 -20.95 -0.81 0.61
N PRO A 302 -20.62 0.36 1.17
CA PRO A 302 -21.52 1.51 1.19
C PRO A 302 -21.91 1.98 -0.22
N ASN A 303 -23.13 2.53 -0.36
CA ASN A 303 -23.65 3.16 -1.58
C ASN A 303 -23.78 2.24 -2.81
N LEU A 304 -23.69 0.92 -2.63
CA LEU A 304 -23.74 -0.03 -3.73
C LEU A 304 -25.12 -0.06 -4.40
N ARG A 305 -25.15 0.14 -5.72
CA ARG A 305 -26.36 0.07 -6.56
C ARG A 305 -26.32 -1.09 -7.55
N GLY A 306 -25.12 -1.45 -8.01
CA GLY A 306 -24.95 -2.55 -8.96
C GLY A 306 -23.73 -3.41 -8.67
N ILE A 307 -23.79 -4.67 -9.09
CA ILE A 307 -22.66 -5.62 -9.07
C ILE A 307 -22.41 -6.11 -10.48
N MET A 308 -21.18 -5.95 -10.96
CA MET A 308 -20.67 -6.60 -12.16
C MET A 308 -19.91 -7.86 -11.77
N ILE A 309 -20.42 -9.03 -12.19
CA ILE A 309 -19.71 -10.29 -12.05
C ILE A 309 -19.06 -10.63 -13.40
N ASN A 310 -17.74 -10.58 -13.50
CA ASN A 310 -17.01 -10.87 -14.73
C ASN A 310 -16.04 -12.02 -14.53
N VAL A 311 -16.40 -13.21 -15.01
CA VAL A 311 -15.59 -14.41 -14.82
C VAL A 311 -15.34 -15.15 -16.12
N PHE A 312 -14.07 -15.53 -16.31
CA PHE A 312 -13.68 -16.54 -17.27
C PHE A 312 -13.45 -17.86 -16.53
N GLY A 313 -14.40 -18.78 -16.67
CA GLY A 313 -14.42 -20.07 -16.01
C GLY A 313 -13.39 -21.04 -16.56
N GLY A 314 -12.20 -21.02 -15.98
CA GLY A 314 -11.22 -22.11 -16.08
C GLY A 314 -11.39 -23.05 -14.89
N ILE A 315 -10.54 -22.86 -13.87
CA ILE A 315 -10.61 -23.59 -12.59
C ILE A 315 -11.88 -23.21 -11.82
N ASN A 316 -12.32 -21.95 -11.96
CA ASN A 316 -13.60 -21.50 -11.41
C ASN A 316 -14.73 -21.99 -12.32
N ASN A 317 -15.41 -23.06 -11.89
CA ASN A 317 -16.50 -23.65 -12.63
C ASN A 317 -17.73 -22.70 -12.68
N CYS A 318 -18.30 -22.50 -13.86
CA CYS A 318 -19.41 -21.56 -14.07
C CYS A 318 -20.71 -21.99 -13.39
N LEU A 319 -21.00 -23.30 -13.37
CA LEU A 319 -22.12 -23.87 -12.64
C LEU A 319 -21.97 -23.61 -11.12
N THR A 320 -20.80 -23.87 -10.55
CA THR A 320 -20.53 -23.62 -9.12
C THR A 320 -20.74 -22.15 -8.75
N MET A 321 -20.25 -21.22 -9.57
CA MET A 321 -20.43 -19.79 -9.33
C MET A 321 -21.89 -19.36 -9.47
N ALA A 322 -22.59 -19.82 -10.49
CA ALA A 322 -24.00 -19.50 -10.68
C ALA A 322 -24.87 -20.07 -9.55
N ALA A 323 -24.54 -21.26 -9.05
CA ALA A 323 -25.21 -21.86 -7.89
C ALA A 323 -24.97 -21.06 -6.60
N GLY A 324 -23.76 -20.54 -6.38
CA GLY A 324 -23.47 -19.67 -5.22
C GLY A 324 -24.20 -18.33 -5.29
N LEU A 325 -24.34 -17.77 -6.50
CA LEU A 325 -25.16 -16.58 -6.73
C LEU A 325 -26.66 -16.83 -6.49
N ALA A 326 -27.17 -17.99 -6.92
CA ALA A 326 -28.53 -18.41 -6.63
C ALA A 326 -28.78 -18.51 -5.11
N ASP A 327 -27.88 -19.17 -4.36
CA ASP A 327 -27.98 -19.27 -2.90
C ASP A 327 -28.00 -17.90 -2.22
N PHE A 328 -27.17 -16.98 -2.70
CA PHE A 328 -27.14 -15.61 -2.18
C PHE A 328 -28.48 -14.91 -2.37
N LEU A 329 -29.11 -15.05 -3.55
CA LEU A 329 -30.42 -14.44 -3.82
C LEU A 329 -31.55 -15.09 -3.03
N ASP A 330 -31.47 -16.41 -2.80
CA ASP A 330 -32.44 -17.13 -1.97
C ASP A 330 -32.32 -16.72 -0.48
N GLU A 331 -31.09 -16.51 0.01
CA GLU A 331 -30.81 -16.11 1.38
C GLU A 331 -31.10 -14.62 1.64
N LYS A 332 -30.67 -13.76 0.72
CA LYS A 332 -30.76 -12.30 0.85
C LYS A 332 -31.30 -11.68 -0.44
N PRO A 333 -32.64 -11.59 -0.58
CA PRO A 333 -33.26 -10.78 -1.61
C PRO A 333 -32.71 -9.35 -1.56
N THR A 334 -32.29 -8.82 -2.70
CA THR A 334 -31.60 -7.53 -2.79
C THR A 334 -32.09 -6.70 -3.97
N ASP A 335 -32.18 -5.39 -3.77
CA ASP A 335 -32.47 -4.44 -4.85
C ASP A 335 -31.24 -4.11 -5.70
N ILE A 336 -30.05 -4.51 -5.23
CA ILE A 336 -28.78 -4.32 -5.94
C ILE A 336 -28.83 -5.07 -7.27
N LYS A 337 -28.57 -4.36 -8.36
CA LYS A 337 -28.66 -4.92 -9.72
C LYS A 337 -27.42 -5.72 -10.06
N ILE A 338 -27.61 -6.99 -10.41
CA ILE A 338 -26.50 -7.89 -10.74
C ILE A 338 -26.50 -8.14 -12.25
N VAL A 339 -25.35 -7.93 -12.89
CA VAL A 339 -25.11 -8.34 -14.28
C VAL A 339 -23.92 -9.27 -14.31
N VAL A 340 -24.06 -10.35 -15.09
CA VAL A 340 -23.05 -11.40 -15.19
C VAL A 340 -22.48 -11.44 -16.60
N LYS A 341 -21.16 -11.44 -16.71
CA LYS A 341 -20.44 -11.91 -17.90
C LYS A 341 -19.66 -13.15 -17.50
N MET A 342 -20.06 -14.30 -18.05
CA MET A 342 -19.52 -15.59 -17.65
C MET A 342 -19.36 -16.49 -18.86
N ARG A 343 -18.16 -17.06 -19.02
CA ARG A 343 -17.79 -17.99 -20.10
C ARG A 343 -16.80 -19.02 -19.58
N GLY A 344 -16.86 -20.26 -20.05
CA GLY A 344 -15.87 -21.29 -19.73
C GLY A 344 -16.48 -22.63 -19.34
N HIS A 345 -15.85 -23.33 -18.40
CA HIS A 345 -16.23 -24.66 -17.96
C HIS A 345 -17.64 -24.70 -17.35
N GLU A 346 -18.50 -25.57 -17.87
CA GLU A 346 -19.93 -25.74 -17.50
C GLU A 346 -20.74 -24.43 -17.59
N GLN A 347 -20.41 -23.58 -18.56
CA GLN A 347 -21.08 -22.30 -18.76
C GLN A 347 -22.57 -22.47 -19.12
N GLU A 348 -22.95 -23.50 -19.87
CA GLU A 348 -24.34 -23.71 -20.30
C GLU A 348 -25.25 -23.98 -19.10
N GLU A 349 -24.84 -24.86 -18.19
CA GLU A 349 -25.54 -25.15 -16.93
C GLU A 349 -25.58 -23.91 -16.04
N GLY A 350 -24.46 -23.20 -15.91
CA GLY A 350 -24.40 -21.93 -15.19
C GLY A 350 -25.39 -20.90 -15.74
N TRP A 351 -25.43 -20.70 -17.06
CA TRP A 351 -26.38 -19.78 -17.70
C TRP A 351 -27.84 -20.16 -17.46
N ARG A 352 -28.19 -21.45 -17.48
CA ARG A 352 -29.55 -21.90 -17.15
C ARG A 352 -29.95 -21.54 -15.72
N ILE A 353 -29.01 -21.57 -14.77
CA ILE A 353 -29.27 -21.09 -13.41
C ILE A 353 -29.55 -19.59 -13.43
N LEU A 354 -28.68 -18.78 -14.03
CA LEU A 354 -28.82 -17.33 -14.08
C LEU A 354 -30.13 -16.88 -14.76
N GLU A 355 -30.53 -17.57 -15.83
CA GLU A 355 -31.79 -17.32 -16.55
C GLU A 355 -33.02 -17.57 -15.67
N ARG A 356 -33.01 -18.62 -14.82
CA ARG A 356 -34.11 -18.91 -13.88
C ARG A 356 -34.30 -17.81 -12.84
N TYR A 357 -33.21 -17.15 -12.44
CA TYR A 357 -33.22 -16.01 -11.53
C TYR A 357 -33.40 -14.66 -12.24
N GLY A 358 -33.58 -14.66 -13.57
CA GLY A 358 -33.77 -13.44 -14.36
C GLY A 358 -32.54 -12.54 -14.42
N ILE A 359 -31.33 -13.07 -14.19
CA ILE A 359 -30.09 -12.30 -14.12
C ILE A 359 -29.60 -11.98 -15.54
N PRO A 360 -29.49 -10.70 -15.94
CA PRO A 360 -28.96 -10.33 -17.25
C PRO A 360 -27.54 -10.86 -17.43
N THR A 361 -27.36 -11.71 -18.44
CA THR A 361 -26.11 -12.44 -18.66
C THR A 361 -25.55 -12.20 -20.06
N VAL A 362 -24.31 -11.72 -20.14
CA VAL A 362 -23.55 -11.57 -21.37
C VAL A 362 -22.74 -12.84 -21.63
N LYS A 363 -23.11 -13.57 -22.69
CA LYS A 363 -22.55 -14.90 -22.99
C LYS A 363 -21.32 -14.88 -23.91
N PHE A 364 -21.31 -14.06 -24.96
CA PHE A 364 -20.24 -14.12 -25.97
C PHE A 364 -19.54 -12.78 -26.23
N GLU A 365 -20.09 -11.68 -25.72
CA GLU A 365 -19.58 -10.33 -25.96
C GLU A 365 -18.49 -9.90 -24.97
N THR A 366 -17.94 -8.72 -25.24
CA THR A 366 -16.87 -8.09 -24.48
C THR A 366 -17.35 -7.53 -23.13
N THR A 367 -16.39 -7.19 -22.27
CA THR A 367 -16.68 -6.65 -20.93
C THR A 367 -17.41 -5.32 -20.99
N ASP A 368 -17.08 -4.43 -21.94
CA ASP A 368 -17.76 -3.14 -22.13
C ASP A 368 -19.25 -3.30 -22.47
N VAL A 369 -19.64 -4.33 -23.22
CA VAL A 369 -21.05 -4.65 -23.47
C VAL A 369 -21.76 -5.02 -22.16
N ALA A 370 -21.10 -5.79 -21.29
CA ALA A 370 -21.66 -6.15 -20.00
C ALA A 370 -21.78 -4.95 -19.04
N ILE A 371 -20.80 -4.05 -19.02
CA ILE A 371 -20.90 -2.82 -18.22
C ILE A 371 -22.03 -1.91 -18.75
N ARG A 372 -22.16 -1.75 -20.08
CA ARG A 372 -23.27 -0.99 -20.67
C ARG A 372 -24.63 -1.59 -20.31
N LEU A 373 -24.74 -2.93 -20.29
CA LEU A 373 -25.94 -3.62 -19.85
C LEU A 373 -26.24 -3.31 -18.38
N LEU A 374 -25.23 -3.35 -17.49
CA LEU A 374 -25.40 -2.95 -16.09
C LEU A 374 -25.93 -1.53 -15.96
N MET A 375 -25.37 -0.56 -16.70
CA MET A 375 -25.87 0.82 -16.68
C MET A 375 -27.32 0.94 -17.17
N GLN A 376 -27.70 0.18 -18.20
CA GLN A 376 -29.09 0.18 -18.69
C GLN A 376 -30.05 -0.39 -17.65
N VAL A 377 -29.64 -1.44 -16.93
CA VAL A 377 -30.44 -2.03 -15.86
C VAL A 377 -30.62 -1.02 -14.72
N LEU A 378 -29.57 -0.30 -14.34
CA LEU A 378 -29.62 0.74 -13.32
C LEU A 378 -30.47 1.95 -13.74
N ALA A 379 -30.43 2.35 -15.02
CA ALA A 379 -31.16 3.51 -15.52
C ALA A 379 -32.69 3.29 -15.59
N LYS A 380 -33.15 2.06 -15.86
CA LYS A 380 -34.58 1.71 -15.90
C LYS A 380 -35.29 1.91 -14.55
N GLU A 381 -34.53 1.96 -13.46
CA GLU A 381 -35.06 2.14 -12.11
C GLU A 381 -35.32 3.62 -11.79
N VAL A 382 -34.46 4.52 -12.28
CA VAL A 382 -34.63 5.98 -12.11
C VAL A 382 -35.90 6.47 -12.81
N THR A 383 -36.24 5.88 -13.95
CA THR A 383 -37.45 6.25 -14.70
C THR A 383 -38.73 5.64 -14.12
N ALA A 384 -38.65 4.49 -13.44
CA ALA A 384 -39.81 3.87 -12.79
C ALA A 384 -40.19 4.53 -11.45
N GLY A 385 -39.22 5.09 -10.71
CA GLY A 385 -39.47 5.78 -9.43
C GLY A 385 -39.99 7.22 -9.53
N GLY A 386 -39.96 7.84 -10.72
CA GLY A 386 -40.28 9.25 -10.93
C GLY A 386 -41.75 9.61 -11.20
N THR A 387 -42.69 8.66 -11.11
CA THR A 387 -44.10 8.88 -11.52
C THR A 387 -45.15 8.90 -10.42
N HIS A 388 -44.75 9.00 -9.14
CA HIS A 388 -45.68 9.21 -8.03
C HIS A 388 -45.38 10.47 -7.22
N HIS A 389 -45.47 11.64 -7.87
CA HIS A 389 -45.88 12.88 -7.22
C HIS A 389 -46.41 13.86 -8.28
N GLN A 390 -47.71 13.81 -8.52
CA GLN A 390 -48.53 14.96 -8.90
C GLN A 390 -49.80 14.95 -8.07
#